data_AF-A0A1B6FAZ3-F1
#
_entry.id   AF-A0A1B6FAZ3-F1
#
_cell.length_a   1.000
_cell.length_b   1.000
_cell.length_c   1.000
_cell.angle_alpha   90.00
_cell.angle_beta   90.00
_cell.angle_gamma   90.00
#
_symmetry.space_group_name_H-M   'P 1'
#
loop_
_entity.id
_entity.type
_entity.pdbx_description
1 polymer ?
#
loop_
_entity_poly.entity_id
_entity_poly.type
_entity_poly.pdbx_seq_one_letter_code
_entity_poly.pdbx_strand_id
1 'polypeptide(L)'
;QASFVSKILFGWFDALIIKGFRNPLTVADLWDLRYRDTASHVVPRFEKNWKKKLDHAARTPKFNSKIAQNGGAVPSAKIRQSKPVSLVGPLFKTYWKPVFGSAFTKLLSDALVFINPQVLNLMISFVAGRDY
;
A
#
# COMPACT_ATOMS: atom_id res chain seq x y z
N GLN A 1 11.24 22.02 5.13
CA GLN A 1 11.63 20.83 4.34
C GLN A 1 12.86 20.22 5.01
N ALA A 2 12.94 18.90 5.16
CA ALA A 2 14.09 18.22 5.77
C ALA A 2 15.14 17.81 4.72
N SER A 3 16.41 17.73 5.12
CA SER A 3 17.49 17.18 4.29
C SER A 3 17.24 15.70 3.97
N PHE A 4 17.88 15.17 2.92
CA PHE A 4 17.67 13.78 2.49
C PHE A 4 17.98 12.76 3.61
N VAL A 5 19.11 12.94 4.30
CA VAL A 5 19.50 12.08 5.43
C VAL A 5 18.51 12.18 6.58
N SER A 6 18.04 13.39 6.90
CA SER A 6 17.02 13.61 7.94
C SER A 6 15.70 12.92 7.61
N LYS A 7 15.34 12.77 6.33
CA LYS A 7 14.16 11.98 5.92
C LYS A 7 14.34 10.48 6.11
N ILE A 8 15.56 9.95 5.95
CA ILE A 8 15.86 8.51 6.13
C ILE A 8 15.93 8.15 7.61
N LEU A 9 16.68 8.94 8.39
CA LEU A 9 16.91 8.69 9.81
C LEU A 9 15.80 9.29 10.70
N PHE A 10 14.72 9.81 10.12
CA PHE A 10 13.62 10.48 10.81
C PHE A 10 14.02 11.65 11.72
N GLY A 11 15.20 12.25 11.55
CA GLY A 11 15.69 13.30 12.46
C GLY A 11 14.84 14.58 12.49
N TRP A 12 13.91 14.76 11.54
CA TRP A 12 12.92 15.84 11.61
C TRP A 12 11.88 15.63 12.73
N PHE A 13 11.71 14.39 13.20
CA PHE A 13 10.77 14.00 14.24
C PHE A 13 11.33 14.21 15.66
N ASP A 14 12.65 14.21 15.82
CA ASP A 14 13.34 14.33 17.11
C ASP A 14 12.92 15.57 17.91
N ALA A 15 12.69 16.70 17.23
CA ALA A 15 12.21 17.94 17.86
C ALA A 15 10.85 17.76 18.54
N LEU A 16 9.95 16.96 17.95
CA LEU A 16 8.64 16.67 18.53
C LEU A 16 8.76 15.70 19.71
N ILE A 17 9.64 14.70 19.61
CA ILE A 17 9.92 13.77 20.72
C ILE A 17 10.39 14.53 21.96
N ILE A 18 11.38 15.42 21.81
CA ILE A 18 11.94 16.20 22.93
C ILE A 18 10.88 17.14 23.52
N LYS A 19 10.03 17.75 22.68
CA LYS A 19 8.94 18.61 23.14
C LYS A 19 7.91 17.83 23.97
N GLY A 20 7.61 16.60 23.57
CA GLY A 20 6.71 15.69 24.30
C GLY A 20 7.27 15.11 25.58
N PHE A 21 8.58 14.98 25.66
CA PHE A 21 9.24 14.59 26.91
C PHE A 21 9.11 15.68 27.98
N ARG A 22 9.10 16.96 27.57
CA ARG A 22 9.06 18.11 28.50
C ARG A 22 7.65 18.59 28.81
N ASN A 23 6.71 18.51 27.86
CA ASN A 23 5.35 19.00 28.00
C ASN A 23 4.35 18.03 27.33
N PRO A 24 3.10 17.93 27.81
CA PRO A 24 2.09 17.14 27.12
C PRO A 24 1.81 17.72 25.73
N LEU A 25 1.90 16.88 24.68
CA LEU A 25 1.60 17.29 23.30
C LEU A 25 0.13 17.67 23.16
N THR A 26 -0.12 18.84 22.58
CA THR A 26 -1.45 19.25 22.14
C THR A 26 -1.58 19.11 20.63
N VAL A 27 -2.81 19.08 20.12
CA VAL A 27 -3.06 19.00 18.66
C VAL A 27 -2.43 20.18 17.91
N ALA A 28 -2.32 21.35 18.54
CA ALA A 28 -1.68 22.53 17.98
C ALA A 28 -0.16 22.36 17.79
N ASP A 29 0.47 21.42 18.49
CA ASP A 29 1.89 21.11 18.37
C ASP A 29 2.21 20.13 17.25
N LEU A 30 1.19 19.47 16.68
CA LEU A 30 1.35 18.52 15.59
C LEU A 30 1.44 19.25 14.25
N TRP A 31 2.17 18.65 13.32
CA TRP A 31 2.22 19.14 11.95
C TRP A 31 0.94 18.79 11.20
N ASP A 32 0.47 19.74 10.39
CA ASP A 32 -0.59 19.48 9.42
C ASP A 32 -0.17 18.40 8.42
N LEU A 33 -1.14 17.59 8.04
CA LEU A 33 -0.94 16.54 7.06
C LEU A 33 -0.61 17.16 5.70
N ARG A 34 0.38 16.59 5.01
CA ARG A 34 0.74 17.03 3.66
C ARG A 34 -0.45 16.86 2.72
N TYR A 35 -0.65 17.82 1.82
CA TYR A 35 -1.75 17.79 0.84
C TYR A 35 -1.87 16.46 0.07
N ARG A 36 -0.73 15.83 -0.28
CA ARG A 36 -0.71 14.55 -1.01
C ARG A 36 -1.28 13.38 -0.21
N ASP A 37 -1.26 13.48 1.11
CA ASP A 37 -1.72 12.45 2.04
C ASP A 37 -3.13 12.76 2.58
N THR A 38 -3.68 13.95 2.28
CA THR A 38 -5.02 14.38 2.68
C THR A 38 -6.13 13.64 1.91
N ALA A 39 -7.25 13.36 2.59
CA ALA A 39 -8.44 12.74 2.00
C ALA A 39 -8.94 13.46 0.74
N SER A 40 -8.94 14.80 0.74
CA SER A 40 -9.31 15.63 -0.40
C SER A 40 -8.52 15.32 -1.67
N HIS A 41 -7.28 14.84 -1.53
CA HIS A 41 -6.43 14.45 -2.67
C HIS A 41 -6.57 12.98 -3.04
N VAL A 42 -6.60 12.08 -2.05
CA VAL A 42 -6.57 10.62 -2.31
C VAL A 42 -7.94 10.05 -2.70
N VAL A 43 -9.03 10.59 -2.15
CA VAL A 43 -10.40 10.11 -2.41
C VAL A 43 -10.80 10.28 -3.88
N PRO A 44 -10.66 11.46 -4.52
CA PRO A 44 -11.05 11.63 -5.93
C PRO A 44 -10.25 10.73 -6.87
N ARG A 45 -8.97 10.49 -6.55
CA ARG A 45 -8.08 9.62 -7.33
C ARG A 45 -8.53 8.16 -7.26
N PHE A 46 -8.92 7.69 -6.08
CA PHE A 46 -9.50 6.37 -5.90
C PHE A 46 -10.87 6.26 -6.60
N GLU A 47 -11.77 7.23 -6.40
CA GLU A 47 -13.10 7.24 -7.00
C GLU A 47 -13.06 7.15 -8.52
N LYS A 48 -12.13 7.85 -9.18
CA LYS A 48 -11.95 7.77 -10.64
C LYS A 48 -11.65 6.34 -11.11
N ASN A 49 -10.83 5.59 -10.37
CA ASN A 49 -10.52 4.19 -10.69
C ASN A 49 -11.67 3.25 -10.32
N TRP A 50 -12.39 3.55 -9.24
CA TRP A 50 -13.57 2.80 -8.80
C TRP A 50 -14.70 2.89 -9.82
N LYS A 51 -15.08 4.11 -10.26
CA LYS A 51 -16.10 4.36 -11.28
C LYS A 51 -15.80 3.61 -12.58
N LYS A 52 -14.55 3.65 -13.06
CA LYS A 52 -14.11 2.86 -14.23
C LYS A 52 -14.36 1.37 -14.09
N LYS A 53 -14.16 0.80 -12.90
CA LYS A 53 -14.40 -0.63 -12.65
C LYS A 53 -15.89 -0.94 -12.56
N LEU A 54 -16.68 -0.06 -11.98
CA LEU A 54 -18.15 -0.16 -11.97
C LEU A 54 -18.72 -0.13 -13.39
N ASP A 55 -18.29 0.82 -14.22
CA ASP A 55 -18.75 0.94 -15.61
C ASP A 55 -18.38 -0.28 -16.43
N HIS A 56 -17.13 -0.78 -16.28
CA HIS A 56 -16.70 -2.00 -16.95
C HIS A 56 -17.52 -3.23 -16.52
N ALA A 57 -17.83 -3.34 -15.22
CA ALA A 57 -18.66 -4.41 -14.69
C ALA A 57 -20.13 -4.32 -15.15
N ALA A 58 -20.65 -3.10 -15.33
CA ALA A 58 -21.98 -2.86 -15.86
C ALA A 58 -22.08 -3.18 -17.36
N ARG A 59 -21.01 -2.90 -18.12
CA ARG A 59 -20.95 -3.10 -19.58
C ARG A 59 -20.66 -4.53 -20.01
N THR A 60 -20.15 -5.41 -19.14
CA THR A 60 -19.85 -6.80 -19.51
C THR A 60 -21.15 -7.62 -19.50
N PRO A 61 -21.72 -7.99 -20.67
CA PRO A 61 -22.89 -8.86 -20.69
C PRO A 61 -22.49 -10.22 -20.13
N LYS A 62 -23.16 -10.66 -19.06
CA LYS A 62 -23.04 -12.03 -18.59
C LYS A 62 -23.66 -12.94 -19.67
N PHE A 63 -22.84 -13.54 -20.52
CA PHE A 63 -23.26 -14.66 -21.37
C PHE A 63 -23.76 -15.77 -20.46
N ASN A 64 -25.07 -15.87 -20.33
CA ASN A 64 -25.73 -16.86 -19.50
C ASN A 64 -26.09 -18.00 -20.46
N SER A 65 -25.16 -18.92 -20.70
CA SER A 65 -25.48 -20.20 -21.34
C SER A 65 -26.26 -21.06 -20.35
N LYS A 66 -27.50 -20.66 -20.07
CA LYS A 66 -28.52 -21.58 -19.58
C LYS A 66 -29.38 -21.92 -20.78
N ILE A 67 -29.10 -23.10 -21.31
CA ILE A 67 -29.88 -23.85 -22.28
C ILE A 67 -31.36 -23.55 -22.09
N ALA A 68 -31.97 -23.00 -23.13
CA ALA A 68 -33.41 -22.92 -23.24
C ALA A 68 -33.93 -24.34 -23.49
N GLN A 69 -34.56 -24.95 -22.49
CA GLN A 69 -35.56 -25.96 -22.77
C GLN A 69 -36.77 -25.75 -21.86
N ASN A 70 -37.80 -25.27 -22.53
CA ASN A 70 -39.24 -25.44 -22.28
C ASN A 70 -39.92 -24.58 -21.21
N GLY A 71 -40.92 -23.82 -21.69
CA GLY A 71 -42.05 -23.33 -20.90
C GLY A 71 -42.00 -21.84 -20.63
N GLY A 72 -42.96 -21.10 -21.18
CA GLY A 72 -42.99 -19.64 -21.21
C GLY A 72 -42.95 -18.99 -19.83
N ALA A 73 -42.10 -17.97 -19.71
CA ALA A 73 -42.15 -16.98 -18.65
C ALA A 73 -41.62 -15.65 -19.19
N VAL A 74 -42.46 -14.61 -19.08
CA VAL A 74 -42.16 -13.22 -19.43
C VAL A 74 -40.85 -12.80 -18.73
N PRO A 75 -39.86 -12.22 -19.44
CA PRO A 75 -38.64 -11.77 -18.78
C PRO A 75 -38.95 -10.50 -17.98
N SER A 76 -39.45 -10.66 -16.76
CA SER A 76 -39.46 -9.60 -15.76
C SER A 76 -38.01 -9.16 -15.57
N ALA A 77 -37.72 -7.92 -15.95
CA ALA A 77 -36.42 -7.28 -15.82
C ALA A 77 -36.07 -7.12 -14.33
N LYS A 78 -35.63 -8.22 -13.70
CA LYS A 78 -35.01 -8.17 -12.38
C LYS A 78 -33.77 -7.31 -12.52
N ILE A 79 -33.79 -6.15 -11.87
CA ILE A 79 -32.60 -5.32 -11.61
C ILE A 79 -31.56 -6.26 -11.02
N ARG A 80 -30.62 -6.72 -11.85
CA ARG A 80 -29.59 -7.68 -11.47
C ARG A 80 -28.71 -6.95 -10.47
N GLN A 81 -28.84 -7.33 -9.19
CA GLN A 81 -27.87 -7.06 -8.13
C GLN A 81 -26.47 -7.26 -8.73
N SER A 82 -25.78 -6.14 -8.99
CA SER A 82 -24.43 -6.15 -9.54
C SER A 82 -23.59 -6.94 -8.54
N LYS A 83 -22.86 -7.95 -9.00
CA LYS A 83 -21.96 -8.73 -8.13
C LYS A 83 -21.09 -7.72 -7.36
N PRO A 84 -20.78 -7.94 -6.08
CA PRO A 84 -19.93 -7.02 -5.33
C PRO A 84 -18.62 -6.85 -6.10
N VAL A 85 -18.44 -5.67 -6.68
CA VAL A 85 -17.23 -5.36 -7.46
C VAL A 85 -16.09 -5.34 -6.46
N SER A 86 -15.05 -6.14 -6.70
CA SER A 86 -13.92 -6.24 -5.75
C SER A 86 -13.24 -4.87 -5.59
N LEU A 87 -13.15 -4.40 -4.34
CA LEU A 87 -12.52 -3.13 -3.96
C LEU A 87 -10.99 -3.15 -4.10
N VAL A 88 -10.39 -4.34 -3.94
CA VAL A 88 -8.94 -4.52 -3.87
C VAL A 88 -8.25 -4.13 -5.17
N GLY A 89 -8.86 -4.40 -6.33
CA GLY A 89 -8.27 -4.06 -7.63
C GLY A 89 -8.06 -2.55 -7.83
N PRO A 90 -9.10 -1.71 -7.68
CA PRO A 90 -8.98 -0.25 -7.77
C PRO A 90 -8.07 0.34 -6.69
N LEU A 91 -8.07 -0.25 -5.50
CA LEU A 91 -7.18 0.14 -4.40
C LEU A 91 -5.71 -0.09 -4.80
N PHE A 92 -5.37 -1.32 -5.22
CA PHE A 92 -4.03 -1.67 -5.66
C PHE A 92 -3.58 -0.81 -6.85
N LYS A 93 -4.46 -0.57 -7.83
CA LYS A 93 -4.17 0.31 -8.98
C LYS A 93 -3.89 1.77 -8.58
N THR A 94 -4.54 2.26 -7.52
CA THR A 94 -4.37 3.63 -7.03
C THR A 94 -3.07 3.78 -6.23
N TYR A 95 -2.76 2.80 -5.38
CA TYR A 95 -1.67 2.85 -4.41
C TYR A 95 -0.46 1.97 -4.75
N TRP A 96 -0.34 1.49 -5.99
CA TRP A 96 0.73 0.58 -6.39
C TRP A 96 2.15 1.15 -6.17
N LYS A 97 2.34 2.46 -6.39
CA LYS A 97 3.65 3.13 -6.27
C LYS A 97 4.23 3.04 -4.84
N PRO A 98 3.51 3.49 -3.78
CA PRO A 98 4.00 3.34 -2.42
C PRO A 98 4.12 1.87 -2.00
N VAL A 99 3.21 1.00 -2.45
CA VAL A 99 3.29 -0.45 -2.17
C VAL A 99 4.58 -1.04 -2.75
N PHE A 100 4.91 -0.74 -4.00
CA PHE A 100 6.15 -1.19 -4.63
C PHE A 100 7.38 -0.65 -3.91
N GLY A 101 7.37 0.62 -3.49
CA GLY A 101 8.44 1.19 -2.68
C GLY A 101 8.66 0.42 -1.38
N SER A 102 7.58 0.10 -0.65
CA SER A 102 7.68 -0.70 0.58
C SER A 102 8.16 -2.12 0.33
N ALA A 103 7.70 -2.77 -0.74
CA ALA A 103 8.16 -4.10 -1.13
C ALA A 103 9.66 -4.10 -1.43
N PHE A 104 10.15 -3.10 -2.17
CA PHE A 104 11.57 -2.96 -2.48
C PHE A 104 12.42 -2.75 -1.22
N THR A 105 12.03 -1.84 -0.33
CA THR A 105 12.74 -1.62 0.94
C THR A 105 12.72 -2.87 1.82
N LYS A 106 11.62 -3.62 1.81
CA LYS A 106 11.53 -4.89 2.53
C LYS A 106 12.48 -5.95 1.97
N LEU A 107 12.53 -6.09 0.64
CA LEU A 107 13.48 -7.01 -0.02
C LEU A 107 14.93 -6.65 0.30
N LEU A 108 15.27 -5.35 0.29
CA LEU A 108 16.61 -4.90 0.68
C LEU A 108 16.92 -5.23 2.14
N SER A 109 15.94 -5.03 3.04
CA SER A 109 16.08 -5.41 4.45
C SER A 109 16.29 -6.91 4.61
N ASP A 110 15.53 -7.74 3.89
CA ASP A 110 15.64 -9.19 3.99
C ASP A 110 17.00 -9.67 3.44
N ALA A 111 17.51 -9.04 2.38
CA ALA A 111 18.87 -9.30 1.88
C ALA A 111 19.97 -8.95 2.91
N LEU A 112 19.86 -7.80 3.59
CA LEU A 112 20.80 -7.40 4.64
C LEU A 112 20.84 -8.40 5.82
N VAL A 113 19.69 -8.97 6.18
CA VAL A 113 19.63 -10.00 7.24
C VAL A 113 20.40 -11.27 6.83
N PHE A 114 20.38 -11.64 5.54
CA PHE A 114 21.16 -12.77 5.03
C PHE A 114 22.67 -12.49 4.95
N ILE A 115 23.08 -11.23 4.88
CA ILE A 115 24.50 -10.86 4.90
C ILE A 115 25.12 -11.08 6.29
N ASN A 116 24.34 -10.89 7.35
CA ASN A 116 24.81 -11.05 8.75
C ASN A 116 25.57 -12.38 9.00
N PRO A 117 25.02 -13.58 8.70
CA PRO A 117 25.75 -14.83 8.89
C PRO A 117 26.98 -14.99 7.99
N GLN A 118 27.01 -14.38 6.80
CA GLN A 118 28.16 -14.46 5.90
C GLN A 118 29.34 -13.62 6.41
N VAL A 119 29.08 -12.41 6.90
CA VAL A 119 30.10 -11.55 7.50
C VAL A 119 30.68 -12.21 8.75
N LEU A 120 29.84 -12.84 9.58
CA LEU A 120 30.27 -13.61 10.75
C LEU A 120 31.19 -14.78 10.37
N ASN A 121 30.80 -15.60 9.38
CA ASN A 121 31.64 -16.72 8.92
C ASN A 121 32.98 -16.25 8.35
N LEU A 122 33.00 -15.16 7.58
CA LEU A 122 34.23 -14.59 7.05
C LEU A 122 35.15 -14.10 8.19
N MET A 123 34.58 -13.43 9.19
CA MET A 123 35.32 -12.98 10.37
C MET A 123 35.90 -14.16 11.16
N ILE A 124 35.13 -15.22 11.37
CA ILE A 124 35.60 -16.45 12.04
C ILE A 124 36.77 -17.06 11.24
N SER A 125 36.64 -17.18 9.92
CA SER A 125 37.72 -17.72 9.08
C SER A 125 38.98 -16.84 9.07
N PHE A 126 38.81 -15.51 9.11
CA PHE A 126 39.93 -14.56 9.17
C PHE A 126 40.68 -14.65 10.49
N VAL A 127 39.98 -14.82 11.61
CA VAL A 127 40.61 -15.00 12.93
C VAL A 127 41.29 -16.37 13.02
N ALA A 128 40.61 -17.45 12.61
CA ALA A 128 41.16 -18.81 12.66
C ALA A 128 42.39 -19.00 11.75
N GLY A 129 42.47 -18.29 10.62
CA GLY A 129 43.65 -18.31 9.74
C GLY A 129 44.82 -17.47 10.25
N ARG A 130 44.64 -16.72 11.34
CA ARG A 130 45.64 -15.84 11.94
C ARG A 130 46.46 -16.51 13.06
N ASP A 131 46.17 -17.78 13.35
CA ASP A 131 46.91 -18.62 14.30
C ASP A 131 48.18 -19.25 13.70
N TYR A 132 48.88 -18.54 12.81
CA TYR A 132 50.25 -18.82 12.38
C TYR A 132 51.14 -17.59 12.59
#